data_AF-A0A653P454-F1
#
_entry.id   AF-A0A653P454-F1
#
_cell.length_a   1.000
_cell.length_b   1.000
_cell.length_c   1.000
_cell.angle_alpha   90.00
_cell.angle_beta   90.00
_cell.angle_gamma   90.00
#
_symmetry.space_group_name_H-M   'P 1'
#
loop_
_entity.id
_entity.type
_entity.pdbx_description
1 polymer ?
#
loop_
_entity_poly.entity_id
_entity_poly.type
_entity_poly.pdbx_seq_one_letter_code
_entity_poly.pdbx_strand_id
1 'polypeptide(L)'
;MHQDAKNGWIQRLTYVIEIDDIKVLHPNNGVFAFYRNNRLVRGFEPFDIKAPNELSKRPYHFDHHNLAHLEERFPDAIPVFDETHETRRAWSDRVRVGLCEIIRDGKLSFEHIDDQGNVLEASIRWCGEAITID
;
A
#
# COMPACT_ATOMS: atom_id res chain seq x y z
N MET A 1 23.56 -1.43 -12.59
CA MET A 1 24.00 -0.19 -11.90
C MET A 1 23.90 0.93 -12.91
N HIS A 2 22.98 1.87 -12.73
CA HIS A 2 22.88 3.06 -13.58
C HIS A 2 23.48 4.24 -12.83
N GLN A 3 24.40 4.93 -13.50
CA GLN A 3 25.17 6.03 -12.96
C GLN A 3 24.69 7.28 -13.70
N ASP A 4 23.93 8.13 -13.03
CA ASP A 4 23.61 9.47 -13.54
C ASP A 4 24.26 10.54 -12.67
N ALA A 5 24.87 11.48 -13.37
CA ALA A 5 25.90 12.36 -12.86
C ALA A 5 25.29 13.62 -12.26
N LYS A 6 25.37 13.74 -10.93
CA LYS A 6 25.65 14.94 -10.13
C LYS A 6 25.40 14.63 -8.63
N ASN A 7 26.49 14.41 -7.88
CA ASN A 7 26.55 14.48 -6.41
C ASN A 7 26.03 13.33 -5.52
N GLY A 8 26.26 12.06 -5.86
CA GLY A 8 26.16 10.99 -4.86
C GLY A 8 25.83 9.62 -5.44
N TRP A 9 26.14 8.57 -4.69
CA TRP A 9 25.66 7.22 -4.99
C TRP A 9 24.14 7.21 -4.74
N ILE A 10 23.34 6.92 -5.76
CA ILE A 10 21.91 6.67 -5.58
C ILE A 10 21.78 5.39 -4.77
N GLN A 11 21.34 5.51 -3.51
CA GLN A 11 21.09 4.35 -2.67
C GLN A 11 19.66 3.85 -2.92
N ARG A 12 19.52 2.54 -3.16
CA ARG A 12 18.21 1.88 -3.12
C ARG A 12 18.00 1.29 -1.73
N LEU A 13 17.00 1.80 -1.01
CA LEU A 13 16.61 1.31 0.31
C LEU A 13 15.30 0.54 0.17
N THR A 14 15.32 -0.77 0.44
CA THR A 14 14.12 -1.62 0.37
C THR A 14 13.58 -1.90 1.77
N TYR A 15 12.32 -1.55 1.99
CA TYR A 15 11.57 -1.82 3.21
C TYR A 15 10.53 -2.91 2.94
N VAL A 16 10.35 -3.82 3.89
CA VAL A 16 9.29 -4.84 3.84
C VAL A 16 8.30 -4.52 4.96
N ILE A 17 7.07 -4.21 4.57
CA ILE A 17 5.94 -4.01 5.47
C ILE A 17 5.19 -5.33 5.56
N GLU A 18 5.31 -6.00 6.69
CA GLU A 18 4.65 -7.28 6.92
C GLU A 18 3.26 -7.07 7.54
N ILE A 19 2.25 -7.71 6.96
CA ILE A 19 0.85 -7.63 7.37
C ILE A 19 0.25 -9.03 7.47
N ASP A 20 -0.76 -9.20 8.32
CA ASP A 20 -1.55 -10.43 8.43
C ASP A 20 -3.06 -10.20 8.32
N ASP A 21 -3.50 -8.95 8.17
CA ASP A 21 -4.91 -8.59 8.04
C ASP A 21 -5.09 -7.22 7.36
N ILE A 22 -6.20 -7.05 6.65
CA ILE A 22 -6.64 -5.81 5.99
C ILE A 22 -8.06 -5.51 6.44
N LYS A 23 -8.24 -4.39 7.15
CA LYS A 23 -9.56 -3.97 7.64
C LYS A 23 -10.05 -2.73 6.92
N VAL A 24 -11.30 -2.77 6.49
CA VAL A 24 -12.00 -1.58 5.96
C VAL A 24 -12.40 -0.70 7.13
N LEU A 25 -11.68 0.41 7.36
CA LEU A 25 -11.98 1.33 8.47
C LEU A 25 -13.26 2.13 8.22
N HIS A 26 -13.46 2.54 6.97
CA HIS A 26 -14.62 3.31 6.56
C HIS A 26 -15.13 2.78 5.22
N PRO A 27 -16.08 1.81 5.22
CA PRO A 27 -16.60 1.19 4.00
C PRO A 27 -17.25 2.18 3.03
N ASN A 28 -17.77 3.30 3.55
CA ASN A 28 -18.35 4.35 2.73
C ASN A 28 -17.31 5.27 2.09
N ASN A 29 -16.06 5.21 2.56
CA ASN A 29 -14.96 6.06 2.14
C ASN A 29 -13.79 5.26 1.54
N GLY A 30 -13.94 3.95 1.29
CA GLY A 30 -12.88 3.13 0.71
C GLY A 30 -11.54 3.19 1.46
N VAL A 31 -11.56 3.30 2.80
CA VAL A 31 -10.33 3.37 3.59
C VAL A 31 -9.95 1.99 4.11
N PHE A 32 -8.77 1.52 3.73
CA PHE A 32 -8.23 0.20 4.08
C PHE A 32 -7.02 0.35 4.99
N ALA A 33 -7.05 -0.23 6.18
CA ALA A 33 -5.92 -0.22 7.09
C ALA A 33 -5.28 -1.60 7.22
N PHE A 34 -3.97 -1.59 7.38
CA PHE A 34 -3.17 -2.79 7.45
C PHE A 34 -2.86 -3.15 8.90
N TYR A 35 -2.93 -4.44 9.22
CA TYR A 35 -2.71 -4.95 10.56
C TYR A 35 -1.63 -6.04 10.56
N ARG A 36 -0.95 -6.14 11.70
CA ARG A 36 -0.03 -7.21 12.05
C ARG A 36 -0.24 -7.60 13.51
N ASN A 37 -0.47 -8.87 13.79
CA ASN A 37 -0.76 -9.42 15.12
C ASN A 37 -1.87 -8.61 15.83
N ASN A 38 -2.95 -8.32 15.11
CA ASN A 38 -4.07 -7.49 15.55
C ASN A 38 -3.67 -6.07 16.01
N ARG A 39 -2.52 -5.56 15.55
CA ARG A 39 -2.09 -4.18 15.75
C ARG A 39 -2.02 -3.47 14.42
N LEU A 40 -2.54 -2.26 14.39
CA LEU A 40 -2.45 -1.39 13.22
C LEU A 40 -0.98 -1.19 12.85
N VAL A 41 -0.63 -1.56 11.62
CA VAL A 41 0.69 -1.27 11.07
C VAL A 41 0.78 0.24 10.96
N ARG A 42 1.77 0.78 11.64
CA ARG A 42 2.10 2.21 11.56
C ARG A 42 3.06 2.37 10.40
N GLY A 43 2.72 3.31 9.54
CA GLY A 43 3.39 3.47 8.27
C GLY A 43 4.78 4.04 8.45
N PHE A 44 5.65 3.61 7.55
CA PHE A 44 6.52 4.56 6.86
C PHE A 44 5.57 5.45 6.03
N GLU A 45 5.55 6.77 6.21
CA GLU A 45 4.97 7.67 5.20
C GLU A 45 6.08 7.91 4.17
N PRO A 46 6.22 7.16 3.07
CA PRO A 46 7.22 7.49 2.06
C PRO A 46 6.98 8.88 1.44
N PHE A 47 5.81 9.49 1.68
CA PHE A 47 5.38 10.77 1.11
C PHE A 47 5.57 12.00 2.02
N ASP A 48 6.07 11.85 3.26
CA ASP A 48 6.29 12.98 4.19
C ASP A 48 7.49 12.77 5.15
N ILE A 49 8.58 12.13 4.68
CA ILE A 49 9.79 11.94 5.50
C ILE A 49 10.69 13.18 5.41
N LYS A 50 10.48 14.15 6.30
CA LYS A 50 11.52 15.17 6.56
C LYS A 50 12.65 14.68 7.46
N ALA A 51 12.50 13.53 8.11
CA ALA A 51 13.56 12.87 8.88
C ALA A 51 13.27 11.37 9.09
N PRO A 52 14.21 10.44 8.82
CA PRO A 52 14.07 9.00 9.08
C PRO A 52 13.82 8.63 10.56
N ASN A 53 13.96 9.60 11.47
CA ASN A 53 13.96 9.40 12.91
C ASN A 53 12.58 9.64 13.54
N GLU A 54 11.64 10.24 12.79
CA GLU A 54 10.23 10.32 13.15
C GLU A 54 9.46 9.33 12.28
N LEU A 55 9.55 8.04 12.64
CA LEU A 55 8.60 7.02 12.15
C LEU A 55 7.20 7.63 12.22
N SER A 56 6.57 7.86 11.07
CA SER A 56 5.30 8.57 11.04
C SER A 56 4.32 7.79 11.93
N LYS A 57 3.86 8.44 13.00
CA LYS A 57 2.98 7.79 13.99
C LYS A 57 1.59 7.50 13.41
N ARG A 58 1.39 7.76 12.11
CA ARG A 58 0.12 7.69 11.42
C ARG A 58 -0.19 6.24 11.03
N PRO A 59 -1.48 5.85 11.16
CA PRO A 59 -1.98 4.60 10.57
C PRO A 59 -1.53 4.43 9.13
N TYR A 60 -0.88 3.32 8.80
CA TYR A 60 -0.69 2.96 7.40
C TYR A 60 -2.03 2.50 6.83
N HIS A 61 -2.56 3.26 5.89
CA HIS A 61 -3.84 2.98 5.26
C HIS A 61 -3.80 3.38 3.79
N PHE A 62 -4.65 2.76 2.98
CA PHE A 62 -4.99 3.23 1.65
C PHE A 62 -6.30 3.99 1.69
N ASP A 63 -6.29 5.16 1.08
CA ASP A 63 -7.45 5.99 0.82
C ASP A 63 -7.80 5.96 -0.68
N HIS A 64 -8.72 6.84 -1.10
CA HIS A 64 -9.14 6.95 -2.49
C HIS A 64 -7.99 7.26 -3.46
N HIS A 65 -6.96 8.01 -3.04
CA HIS A 65 -5.81 8.33 -3.90
C HIS A 65 -4.95 7.09 -4.13
N ASN A 66 -4.68 6.32 -3.07
CA ASN A 66 -3.95 5.06 -3.21
C ASN A 66 -4.72 4.07 -4.07
N LEU A 67 -6.04 3.98 -3.89
CA LEU A 67 -6.88 3.06 -4.67
C LEU A 67 -6.95 3.45 -6.14
N ALA A 68 -7.02 4.73 -6.49
CA ALA A 68 -6.98 5.18 -7.89
C ALA A 68 -5.67 4.76 -8.58
N HIS A 69 -4.54 4.91 -7.92
CA HIS A 69 -3.26 4.43 -8.46
C HIS A 69 -3.20 2.91 -8.62
N LEU A 70 -3.81 2.17 -7.69
CA LEU A 70 -3.87 0.71 -7.79
C LEU A 70 -4.86 0.23 -8.84
N GLU A 71 -5.96 0.93 -9.05
CA GLU A 71 -6.89 0.71 -10.17
C GLU A 71 -6.17 0.84 -11.52
N GLU A 72 -5.39 1.90 -11.71
CA GLU A 72 -4.60 2.10 -12.94
C GLU A 72 -3.57 0.98 -13.16
N ARG A 73 -2.92 0.52 -12.09
CA ARG A 73 -1.84 -0.48 -12.17
C ARG A 73 -2.35 -1.92 -12.21
N PHE A 74 -3.49 -2.20 -11.58
CA PHE A 74 -4.06 -3.53 -11.40
C PHE A 74 -5.58 -3.53 -11.63
N PRO A 75 -6.05 -3.16 -12.83
CA PRO A 75 -7.48 -2.98 -13.11
C PRO A 75 -8.30 -4.26 -12.95
N ASP A 76 -7.68 -5.44 -13.14
CA ASP A 76 -8.33 -6.74 -12.95
C ASP A 76 -8.58 -7.08 -11.48
N ALA A 77 -7.78 -6.51 -10.56
CA ALA A 77 -7.86 -6.77 -9.13
C ALA A 77 -8.61 -5.65 -8.38
N ILE A 78 -8.41 -4.38 -8.76
CA ILE A 78 -9.02 -3.23 -8.11
C ILE A 78 -10.13 -2.66 -9.01
N PRO A 79 -11.41 -2.92 -8.71
CA PRO A 79 -12.51 -2.46 -9.54
C PRO A 79 -12.79 -0.97 -9.34
N VAL A 80 -13.19 -0.32 -10.43
CA VAL A 80 -13.78 1.03 -10.41
C VAL A 80 -15.08 1.00 -9.61
N PHE A 81 -15.30 2.00 -8.76
CA PHE A 81 -16.59 2.14 -8.09
C PHE A 81 -17.67 2.68 -9.03
N ASP A 82 -18.80 1.97 -9.11
CA ASP A 82 -19.99 2.42 -9.83
C ASP A 82 -21.23 2.35 -8.94
N GLU A 83 -21.72 3.53 -8.52
CA GLU A 83 -22.89 3.66 -7.65
C GLU A 83 -24.21 3.20 -8.28
N THR A 84 -24.24 3.02 -9.61
CA THR A 84 -25.44 2.54 -10.31
C THR A 84 -25.59 1.02 -10.25
N HIS A 85 -24.50 0.30 -9.98
CA HIS A 85 -24.45 -1.17 -9.99
C HIS A 85 -24.14 -1.78 -8.62
N GLU A 86 -23.50 -1.05 -7.70
CA GLU A 86 -23.15 -1.58 -6.39
C GLU A 86 -23.14 -0.54 -5.27
N THR A 87 -23.26 -1.01 -4.03
CA THR A 87 -23.07 -0.16 -2.85
C THR A 87 -21.58 0.03 -2.58
N ARG A 88 -21.19 1.17 -1.97
CA ARG A 88 -19.81 1.40 -1.50
C ARG A 88 -19.27 0.28 -0.61
N ARG A 89 -20.14 -0.38 0.17
CA ARG A 89 -19.77 -1.52 1.01
C ARG A 89 -19.38 -2.73 0.16
N ALA A 90 -20.22 -3.11 -0.80
CA ALA A 90 -19.95 -4.23 -1.70
C ALA A 90 -18.69 -3.99 -2.54
N TRP A 91 -18.53 -2.77 -3.05
CA TRP A 91 -17.30 -2.34 -3.71
C TRP A 91 -16.07 -2.47 -2.80
N SER A 92 -16.16 -1.99 -1.56
CA SER A 92 -15.05 -2.09 -0.60
C SER A 92 -14.65 -3.53 -0.30
N ASP A 93 -15.61 -4.45 -0.23
CA ASP A 93 -15.32 -5.88 -0.03
C ASP A 93 -14.57 -6.46 -1.24
N ARG A 94 -14.96 -6.09 -2.47
CA ARG A 94 -14.23 -6.49 -3.70
C ARG A 94 -12.83 -5.90 -3.77
N VAL A 95 -12.67 -4.62 -3.43
CA VAL A 95 -11.35 -3.97 -3.35
C VAL A 95 -10.48 -4.68 -2.31
N ARG A 96 -11.02 -5.07 -1.15
CA ARG A 96 -10.29 -5.85 -0.14
C ARG A 96 -9.75 -7.16 -0.72
N VAL A 97 -10.58 -7.88 -1.47
CA VAL A 97 -10.18 -9.13 -2.15
C VAL A 97 -9.06 -8.85 -3.15
N GLY A 98 -9.20 -7.83 -4.01
CA GLY A 98 -8.16 -7.43 -4.95
C GLY A 98 -6.83 -7.08 -4.28
N LEU A 99 -6.87 -6.31 -3.19
CA LEU A 99 -5.68 -6.00 -2.40
C LEU A 99 -4.98 -7.27 -1.89
N CYS A 100 -5.74 -8.21 -1.37
CA CYS A 100 -5.24 -9.51 -0.94
C CYS A 100 -4.55 -10.28 -2.09
N GLU A 101 -5.12 -10.29 -3.30
CA GLU A 101 -4.52 -10.93 -4.47
C GLU A 101 -3.20 -10.29 -4.87
N ILE A 102 -3.16 -8.95 -4.96
CA ILE A 102 -1.95 -8.21 -5.33
C ILE A 102 -0.83 -8.47 -4.30
N ILE A 103 -1.17 -8.50 -3.01
CA ILE A 103 -0.21 -8.76 -1.93
C ILE A 103 0.27 -10.22 -1.97
N ARG A 104 -0.64 -11.18 -2.14
CA ARG A 104 -0.30 -12.61 -2.25
C ARG A 104 0.70 -12.86 -3.37
N ASP A 105 0.51 -12.19 -4.50
CA ASP A 105 1.38 -12.30 -5.66
C ASP A 105 2.71 -11.52 -5.51
N GLY A 106 2.92 -10.82 -4.39
CA GLY A 106 4.11 -10.00 -4.15
C GLY A 106 4.22 -8.78 -5.06
N LYS A 107 3.10 -8.33 -5.65
CA LYS A 107 3.06 -7.25 -6.64
C LYS A 107 2.91 -5.87 -6.02
N LEU A 108 2.56 -5.79 -4.74
CA LEU A 108 2.32 -4.52 -4.05
C LEU A 108 3.63 -3.91 -3.56
N SER A 109 4.23 -3.06 -4.40
CA SER A 109 5.40 -2.25 -4.07
C SER A 109 5.22 -0.78 -4.46
N PHE A 110 5.89 0.10 -3.72
CA PHE A 110 5.91 1.55 -3.93
C PHE A 110 7.35 2.01 -4.06
N GLU A 111 7.66 2.80 -5.07
CA GLU A 111 8.94 3.49 -5.19
C GLU A 111 8.73 4.99 -4.97
N HIS A 112 9.63 5.61 -4.20
CA HIS A 112 9.70 7.05 -4.00
C HIS A 112 11.15 7.51 -4.17
N ILE A 113 11.34 8.69 -4.75
CA ILE A 113 12.65 9.32 -4.86
C ILE A 113 12.67 10.47 -3.86
N ASP A 114 13.56 10.41 -2.86
CA ASP A 114 13.69 11.45 -1.85
C ASP A 114 14.40 12.71 -2.39
N ASP A 115 14.45 13.78 -1.57
CA ASP A 115 15.09 15.06 -1.91
C ASP A 115 16.60 14.94 -2.22
N GLN A 116 17.22 13.80 -1.88
CA GLN A 116 18.64 13.50 -2.11
C GLN A 116 18.85 12.61 -3.34
N GLY A 117 17.77 12.20 -4.02
CA GLY A 117 17.81 11.32 -5.18
C GLY A 117 17.91 9.82 -4.84
N ASN A 118 17.72 9.42 -3.59
CA ASN A 118 17.70 8.01 -3.22
C ASN A 118 16.36 7.37 -3.59
N VAL A 119 16.40 6.12 -4.03
CA VAL A 119 15.18 5.34 -4.32
C VAL A 119 14.78 4.56 -3.07
N LEU A 120 13.66 4.94 -2.46
CA LEU A 120 13.03 4.22 -1.38
C LEU A 120 11.97 3.28 -1.96
N GLU A 121 12.17 1.98 -1.83
CA GLU A 121 11.20 0.96 -2.25
C GLU A 121 10.54 0.37 -1.00
N ALA A 122 9.21 0.40 -0.92
CA ALA A 122 8.45 -0.29 0.12
C ALA A 122 7.61 -1.40 -0.51
N SER A 123 7.81 -2.64 -0.06
CA SER A 123 7.01 -3.80 -0.46
C SER A 123 6.11 -4.24 0.66
N ILE A 124 4.87 -4.61 0.35
CA ILE A 124 3.93 -5.18 1.33
C ILE A 124 3.94 -6.70 1.18
N ARG A 125 4.12 -7.40 2.30
CA ARG A 125 4.18 -8.86 2.35
C ARG A 125 3.13 -9.39 3.32
N TRP A 126 2.37 -10.37 2.85
CA TRP A 126 1.49 -11.16 3.71
C TRP A 126 2.31 -12.16 4.55
N CYS A 127 2.08 -12.19 5.85
CA CYS A 127 2.70 -13.14 6.80
C CYS A 127 1.68 -13.85 7.70
N GLY A 128 0.39 -13.61 7.49
CA GLY A 128 -0.71 -14.29 8.19
C GLY A 128 -1.01 -15.69 7.64
N GLU A 129 -2.13 -16.27 8.08
CA GLU A 129 -2.69 -17.49 7.50
C GLU A 129 -2.96 -17.33 6.00
N ALA A 130 -2.94 -18.42 5.24
CA ALA A 130 -3.19 -18.35 3.80
C ALA A 130 -4.50 -17.60 3.53
N ILE A 131 -4.43 -16.57 2.68
CA ILE A 131 -5.60 -15.76 2.32
C ILE A 131 -6.63 -16.70 1.65
N THR A 132 -7.73 -16.94 2.34
CA THR A 132 -8.92 -17.56 1.76
C THR A 132 -9.75 -16.47 1.10
N ILE A 133 -9.84 -16.54 -0.22
CA ILE A 133 -10.71 -15.68 -1.02
C ILE A 133 -11.95 -16.51 -1.29
N ASP A 134 -13.01 -16.24 -0.54
CA ASP A 134 -14.35 -16.81 -0.77
C ASP A 134 -15.11 -15.99 -1.81
#